data_AF-A0A1M7E3C9-F1
#
_entry.id   AF-A0A1M7E3C9-F1
#
_cell.length_a   1.000
_cell.length_b   1.000
_cell.length_c   1.000
_cell.angle_alpha   90.00
_cell.angle_beta   90.00
_cell.angle_gamma   90.00
#
_symmetry.space_group_name_H-M   'P 1'
#
loop_
_entity.id
_entity.type
_entity.pdbx_description
1 polymer ?
#
loop_
_entity_poly.entity_id
_entity_poly.type
_entity_poly.pdbx_seq_one_letter_code
_entity_poly.pdbx_strand_id
1 'polypeptide(L)'
;MMIKVEDIQQYGKEHLETCVASAATVQNGLQAIASAYGDYTKKSYEDTKSFVEKLSSVKSLDKALEVQTEFAKSAYESFVADAQKIAGLYGDLAKQTFKPVETLVAKFTPASAA
;
A
#
# COMPACT_ATOMS: atom_id res chain seq x y z
N MET A 1 -27.96 -37.16 5.99
CA MET A 1 -27.37 -36.19 5.04
C MET A 1 -26.50 -36.96 4.06
N MET A 2 -26.79 -36.88 2.77
CA MET A 2 -25.98 -37.51 1.72
C MET A 2 -25.23 -36.37 1.05
N ILE A 3 -23.98 -36.12 1.46
CA ILE A 3 -23.13 -35.16 0.76
C ILE A 3 -22.84 -35.79 -0.61
N LYS A 4 -23.31 -35.16 -1.69
CA LYS A 4 -23.05 -35.66 -3.05
C LYS A 4 -21.59 -35.39 -3.39
N VAL A 5 -20.97 -36.32 -4.11
CA VAL A 5 -19.58 -36.17 -4.60
C VAL A 5 -19.45 -34.90 -5.46
N GLU A 6 -20.50 -34.52 -6.21
CA GLU A 6 -20.57 -33.25 -6.94
C GLU A 6 -20.46 -32.02 -6.03
N ASP A 7 -21.09 -32.02 -4.84
CA ASP A 7 -21.02 -30.88 -3.90
C ASP A 7 -19.60 -30.73 -3.33
N ILE A 8 -18.90 -31.85 -3.08
CA ILE A 8 -17.49 -31.86 -2.64
C ILE A 8 -16.57 -31.34 -3.75
N GLN A 9 -16.81 -31.74 -5.00
CA GLN A 9 -16.03 -31.27 -6.14
C GLN A 9 -16.24 -29.78 -6.42
N GLN A 10 -17.47 -29.29 -6.36
CA GLN A 10 -17.78 -27.87 -6.54
C GLN A 10 -17.18 -27.03 -5.42
N TYR A 11 -17.35 -27.45 -4.17
CA TYR A 11 -16.72 -26.80 -3.02
C TYR A 11 -15.20 -26.74 -3.16
N GLY A 12 -14.56 -27.83 -3.60
CA GLY A 12 -13.12 -27.87 -3.83
C GLY A 12 -12.65 -26.90 -4.92
N LYS A 13 -13.41 -26.77 -6.02
CA LYS A 13 -13.13 -25.79 -7.08
C LYS A 13 -13.26 -24.35 -6.58
N GLU A 14 -14.38 -24.02 -5.95
CA GLU A 14 -14.67 -22.68 -5.44
C GLU A 14 -13.62 -22.22 -4.41
N HIS A 15 -13.14 -23.16 -3.59
CA HIS A 15 -12.07 -22.91 -2.62
C HIS A 15 -10.72 -22.65 -3.30
N LEU A 16 -10.39 -23.40 -4.36
CA LEU A 16 -9.17 -23.21 -5.13
C LEU A 16 -9.16 -21.85 -5.85
N GLU A 17 -10.28 -21.47 -6.48
CA GLU A 17 -10.45 -20.18 -7.14
C GLU A 17 -10.32 -19.02 -6.12
N THR A 18 -10.92 -19.17 -4.94
CA THR A 18 -10.81 -18.18 -3.86
C THR A 18 -9.38 -18.03 -3.36
N CYS A 19 -8.64 -19.14 -3.20
CA CYS A 19 -7.22 -19.11 -2.82
C CYS A 19 -6.35 -18.42 -3.88
N VAL A 20 -6.54 -18.75 -5.16
CA VAL A 20 -5.79 -18.13 -6.27
C VAL A 20 -6.07 -16.62 -6.33
N ALA A 21 -7.34 -16.21 -6.23
CA ALA A 21 -7.72 -14.80 -6.21
C ALA A 21 -7.12 -14.05 -5.01
N SER A 22 -7.07 -14.68 -3.84
CA SER A 22 -6.46 -14.13 -2.62
C SER A 22 -4.94 -13.95 -2.78
N ALA A 23 -4.26 -14.94 -3.35
CA ALA A 23 -2.83 -14.89 -3.62
C ALA A 23 -2.48 -13.76 -4.62
N ALA A 24 -3.24 -13.64 -5.71
CA ALA A 24 -3.06 -12.56 -6.68
C ALA A 24 -3.29 -11.18 -6.05
N THR A 25 -4.27 -11.05 -5.16
CA THR A 25 -4.57 -9.80 -4.45
C THR A 25 -3.41 -9.39 -3.54
N VAL A 26 -2.89 -10.32 -2.74
CA VAL A 26 -1.73 -10.07 -1.87
C VAL A 26 -0.49 -9.69 -2.70
N GLN A 27 -0.23 -10.43 -3.78
CA GLN A 27 0.88 -10.14 -4.69
C GLN A 27 0.79 -8.72 -5.26
N ASN A 28 -0.38 -8.31 -5.74
CA ASN A 28 -0.61 -6.97 -6.28
C ASN A 28 -0.44 -5.89 -5.20
N GLY A 29 -0.93 -6.12 -3.99
CA GLY A 29 -0.75 -5.19 -2.87
C GLY A 29 0.73 -5.01 -2.50
N LEU A 30 1.50 -6.10 -2.44
CA LEU A 30 2.94 -6.03 -2.21
C LEU A 30 3.67 -5.31 -3.34
N GLN A 31 3.29 -5.54 -4.59
CA GLN A 31 3.87 -4.84 -5.74
C GLN A 31 3.57 -3.33 -5.68
N ALA A 32 2.35 -2.94 -5.33
CA ALA A 32 1.97 -1.54 -5.16
C ALA A 32 2.78 -0.84 -4.05
N ILE A 33 3.01 -1.53 -2.93
CA ILE A 33 3.86 -1.03 -1.83
C ILE A 33 5.30 -0.85 -2.33
N ALA A 34 5.87 -1.86 -2.99
CA ALA A 34 7.22 -1.79 -3.53
C ALA A 34 7.38 -0.63 -4.53
N SER A 35 6.41 -0.44 -5.43
CA SER A 35 6.36 0.70 -6.35
C SER A 35 6.30 2.03 -5.62
N ALA A 36 5.47 2.16 -4.58
CA ALA A 36 5.38 3.40 -3.80
C ALA A 36 6.71 3.78 -3.13
N TYR A 37 7.44 2.81 -2.55
CA TYR A 37 8.79 3.05 -2.03
C TYR A 37 9.79 3.42 -3.13
N GLY A 38 9.69 2.79 -4.30
CA GLY A 38 10.51 3.12 -5.46
C GLY A 38 10.29 4.55 -5.94
N ASP A 39 9.03 4.97 -6.06
CA ASP A 39 8.65 6.33 -6.45
C ASP A 39 9.20 7.36 -5.44
N TYR A 40 8.99 7.14 -4.14
CA TYR A 40 9.49 8.01 -3.08
C TYR A 40 11.02 8.13 -3.10
N THR A 41 11.72 7.01 -3.31
CA THR A 41 13.18 6.99 -3.39
C THR A 41 13.68 7.79 -4.58
N LYS A 42 13.06 7.60 -5.76
CA LYS A 42 13.40 8.35 -6.97
C LYS A 42 13.19 9.85 -6.78
N LYS A 43 12.03 10.24 -6.23
CA LYS A 43 11.72 11.64 -5.93
C LYS A 43 12.71 12.25 -4.94
N SER A 44 13.01 11.54 -3.85
CA SER A 44 13.99 11.99 -2.85
C SER A 44 15.37 12.23 -3.45
N TYR A 45 15.79 11.38 -4.39
CA TYR A 45 17.05 11.54 -5.11
C TYR A 45 17.04 12.78 -6.02
N GLU A 46 15.97 12.98 -6.80
CA GLU A 46 15.80 14.14 -7.69
C GLU A 46 15.76 15.46 -6.89
N ASP A 47 15.02 15.50 -5.77
CA ASP A 47 14.92 16.66 -4.89
C ASP A 47 16.27 16.98 -4.24
N THR A 48 17.01 15.97 -3.78
CA THR A 48 18.36 16.15 -3.19
C THR A 48 19.35 16.65 -4.23
N LYS A 49 19.31 16.11 -5.45
CA LYS A 49 20.15 16.59 -6.55
C LYS A 49 19.89 18.07 -6.82
N SER A 50 18.61 18.47 -6.93
CA SER A 50 18.24 19.87 -7.14
C SER A 50 18.71 20.77 -5.99
N PHE A 51 18.59 20.30 -4.74
CA PHE A 51 19.11 21.01 -3.58
C PHE A 51 20.63 21.23 -3.67
N VAL A 52 21.40 20.20 -3.98
CA VAL A 52 22.87 20.31 -4.13
C VAL A 52 23.24 21.27 -5.26
N GLU A 53 22.57 21.20 -6.40
CA GLU A 53 22.78 22.12 -7.53
C GLU A 53 22.52 23.57 -7.10
N LYS A 54 21.37 23.85 -6.48
CA LYS A 54 21.02 25.19 -5.98
C LYS A 54 22.01 25.67 -4.93
N LEU A 55 22.34 24.85 -3.94
CA LEU A 55 23.27 25.19 -2.86
C LEU A 55 24.67 25.48 -3.40
N SER A 56 25.12 24.77 -4.43
CA SER A 56 26.41 25.02 -5.07
C SER A 56 26.50 26.36 -5.80
N SER A 57 25.35 26.94 -6.18
CA SER A 57 25.27 28.17 -6.97
C SER A 57 25.20 29.46 -6.13
N VAL A 58 24.87 29.36 -4.84
CA VAL A 58 24.69 30.53 -3.97
C VAL A 58 26.03 31.02 -3.41
N LYS A 59 26.14 32.35 -3.21
CA LYS A 59 27.39 33.01 -2.77
C LYS A 59 27.32 33.65 -1.38
N SER A 60 26.21 33.51 -0.68
CA SER A 60 26.01 34.06 0.66
C SER A 60 25.30 33.07 1.57
N LEU A 61 25.53 33.21 2.88
CA LEU A 61 24.91 32.36 3.90
C LEU A 61 23.38 32.54 3.95
N ASP A 62 22.88 33.76 3.81
CA ASP A 62 21.43 34.01 3.78
C ASP A 62 20.73 33.23 2.66
N LYS A 63 21.36 33.16 1.47
CA LYS A 63 20.83 32.39 0.34
C LYS A 63 20.98 30.88 0.52
N ALA A 64 22.03 30.43 1.18
CA ALA A 64 22.15 29.02 1.55
C ALA A 64 21.05 28.59 2.53
N LEU A 65 20.71 29.43 3.51
CA LEU A 65 19.61 29.20 4.46
C LEU A 65 18.25 29.17 3.76
N GLU A 66 18.01 30.06 2.80
CA GLU A 66 16.79 30.06 1.97
C GLU A 66 16.64 28.72 1.24
N VAL A 67 17.68 28.29 0.51
CA VAL A 67 17.69 27.02 -0.23
C VAL A 67 17.51 25.81 0.70
N GLN A 68 18.15 25.80 1.87
CA GLN A 68 17.99 24.72 2.85
C GLN A 68 16.58 24.68 3.44
N THR A 69 15.98 25.85 3.71
CA THR A 69 14.61 25.94 4.24
C THR A 69 13.59 25.47 3.21
N GLU A 70 13.75 25.85 1.95
CA GLU A 70 12.92 25.35 0.84
C GLU A 70 13.01 23.82 0.71
N PHE A 71 14.23 23.28 0.72
CA PHE A 71 14.44 21.83 0.65
C PHE A 71 13.80 21.11 1.84
N ALA A 72 14.01 21.62 3.06
CA ALA A 72 13.43 21.02 4.27
C ALA A 72 11.89 21.00 4.21
N LYS A 73 11.28 22.09 3.77
CA LYS A 73 9.82 22.17 3.59
C LYS A 73 9.33 21.16 2.55
N SER A 74 9.94 21.14 1.36
CA SER A 74 9.57 20.22 0.28
C SER A 74 9.76 18.75 0.66
N ALA A 75 10.86 18.45 1.35
CA ALA A 75 11.16 17.10 1.84
C ALA A 75 10.12 16.65 2.87
N TYR A 76 9.71 17.54 3.79
CA TYR A 76 8.67 17.25 4.77
C TYR A 76 7.30 16.99 4.11
N GLU A 77 6.88 17.86 3.19
CA GLU A 77 5.61 17.70 2.46
C GLU A 77 5.59 16.39 1.66
N SER A 78 6.68 16.07 0.97
CA SER A 78 6.83 14.83 0.21
C SER A 78 6.80 13.60 1.12
N PHE A 79 7.54 13.64 2.24
CA PHE A 79 7.55 12.55 3.22
C PHE A 79 6.16 12.27 3.77
N VAL A 80 5.42 13.30 4.20
CA VAL A 80 4.07 13.11 4.75
C VAL A 80 3.14 12.51 3.72
N ALA A 81 3.16 13.03 2.47
CA ALA A 81 2.31 12.53 1.41
C ALA A 81 2.60 11.04 1.07
N ASP A 82 3.87 10.69 0.89
CA ASP A 82 4.24 9.30 0.56
C ASP A 82 4.07 8.35 1.74
N ALA A 83 4.31 8.79 2.98
CA ALA A 83 4.03 8.01 4.17
C ALA A 83 2.53 7.69 4.30
N GLN A 84 1.66 8.67 4.04
CA GLN A 84 0.21 8.45 4.02
C GLN A 84 -0.20 7.48 2.90
N LYS A 85 0.39 7.61 1.71
CA LYS A 85 0.16 6.68 0.58
C LYS A 85 0.56 5.25 0.95
N ILE A 86 1.76 5.05 1.49
CA ILE A 86 2.27 3.74 1.88
C ILE A 86 1.42 3.14 3.01
N ALA A 87 1.07 3.93 4.03
CA ALA A 87 0.18 3.49 5.11
C ALA A 87 -1.19 3.06 4.59
N GLY A 88 -1.75 3.80 3.62
CA GLY A 88 -2.99 3.43 2.92
C GLY A 88 -2.88 2.09 2.22
N LEU A 89 -1.79 1.85 1.47
CA LEU A 89 -1.55 0.58 0.78
C LEU A 89 -1.45 -0.61 1.74
N TYR A 90 -0.76 -0.46 2.87
CA TYR A 90 -0.74 -1.49 3.92
C TYR A 90 -2.13 -1.74 4.52
N GLY A 91 -2.90 -0.68 4.75
CA GLY A 91 -4.28 -0.79 5.23
C GLY A 91 -5.17 -1.55 4.25
N ASP A 92 -5.05 -1.26 2.95
CA ASP A 92 -5.83 -1.93 1.91
C ASP A 92 -5.43 -3.39 1.72
N LEU A 93 -4.13 -3.69 1.79
CA LEU A 93 -3.63 -5.07 1.82
C LEU A 93 -4.23 -5.84 2.99
N ALA A 94 -4.20 -5.27 4.20
CA ALA A 94 -4.79 -5.90 5.38
C ALA A 94 -6.29 -6.17 5.20
N LYS A 95 -7.07 -5.17 4.76
CA LYS A 95 -8.51 -5.35 4.48
C LYS A 95 -8.75 -6.49 3.48
N GLN A 96 -7.97 -6.53 2.40
CA GLN A 96 -8.09 -7.58 1.39
C GLN A 96 -7.77 -8.96 1.93
N THR A 97 -6.76 -9.09 2.80
CA THR A 97 -6.39 -10.36 3.44
C THR A 97 -7.44 -10.82 4.45
N PHE A 98 -8.09 -9.92 5.19
CA PHE A 98 -9.08 -10.27 6.22
C PHE A 98 -10.52 -10.43 5.69
N LYS A 99 -10.82 -9.91 4.49
CA LYS A 99 -12.15 -10.00 3.85
C LYS A 99 -12.74 -11.42 3.76
N PRO A 100 -11.98 -12.48 3.46
CA PRO A 100 -12.49 -13.85 3.48
C PRO A 100 -12.96 -14.28 4.88
N VAL A 101 -12.29 -13.83 5.94
CA VAL A 101 -12.65 -14.12 7.33
C VAL A 101 -13.96 -13.41 7.70
N GLU A 102 -14.13 -12.14 7.34
CA GLU A 102 -15.40 -11.42 7.52
C GLU A 102 -16.56 -12.11 6.80
N THR A 103 -16.32 -12.56 5.56
CA THR A 103 -17.34 -13.26 4.76
C THR A 103 -17.74 -14.60 5.39
N LEU A 104 -16.77 -15.33 5.96
CA LEU A 104 -17.04 -16.57 6.69
C LEU A 104 -17.84 -16.28 7.97
N VAL A 105 -17.44 -15.29 8.78
CA VAL A 105 -18.17 -14.90 10.00
C VAL A 105 -19.61 -14.48 9.67
N ALA A 106 -19.82 -13.72 8.60
CA ALA A 106 -21.16 -13.34 8.13
C ALA A 106 -22.02 -14.55 7.71
N LYS A 107 -21.42 -15.59 7.11
CA LYS A 107 -22.11 -16.83 6.75
C LYS A 107 -22.47 -17.70 7.97
N PHE A 108 -21.72 -17.60 9.07
CA PHE A 108 -21.95 -18.40 10.29
C PHE A 108 -22.64 -17.63 11.43
N THR A 109 -22.88 -16.32 11.27
CA THR A 109 -23.73 -15.55 12.16
C THR A 109 -25.19 -15.83 11.77
N PRO A 110 -26.01 -16.47 12.63
CA PRO A 110 -27.40 -16.72 12.29
C PRO A 110 -28.12 -15.37 12.11
N ALA A 111 -28.88 -15.23 11.02
CA ALA A 111 -29.89 -14.19 10.89
C ALA A 111 -31.01 -14.46 11.93
N SER A 112 -30.75 -14.17 13.19
CA SER A 112 -31.71 -14.33 14.28
C SER A 112 -31.36 -13.35 15.40
N ALA A 113 -31.65 -12.07 15.15
CA ALA A 113 -31.96 -11.09 16.18
C ALA A 113 -32.80 -9.97 15.55
N ALA A 114 -33.99 -10.31 15.06
CA ALA A 114 -35.12 -9.40 14.84
C ALA A 114 -36.42 -10.22 14.83
#